data_AF-A0A7V7C3B7-F1
#
_entry.id   AF-A0A7V7C3B7-F1
#
_cell.length_a   1.000
_cell.length_b   1.000
_cell.length_c   1.000
_cell.angle_alpha   90.00
_cell.angle_beta   90.00
_cell.angle_gamma   90.00
#
_symmetry.space_group_name_H-M   'P 1'
#
loop_
_entity.id
_entity.type
_entity.pdbx_description
1 polymer ?
#
loop_
_entity_poly.entity_id
_entity_poly.type
_entity_poly.pdbx_seq_one_letter_code
_entity_poly.pdbx_strand_id
1 'polypeptide(L)'
;VILNIAKIPKAYRLGVVNVLYPLKKAKAKAVKIRKYELEKNFLVTNKDKIYNDRGRTIGIIHCSYRLPNKKNPFIIAFLKKPAQSAPLVRVGKNESLIRPVFSP
;
A
#
# COMPACT_ATOMS: atom_id res chain seq x y z
N VAL A 1 -13.49 7.15 1.33
CA VAL A 1 -13.31 5.99 2.25
C VAL A 1 -12.03 6.09 3.06
N ILE A 2 -12.03 6.63 4.28
CA ILE A 2 -10.87 6.49 5.21
C ILE A 2 -11.00 5.10 5.84
N LEU A 3 -10.09 4.18 5.50
CA LEU A 3 -10.16 2.81 5.98
C LEU A 3 -9.62 2.77 7.42
N ASN A 4 -10.51 2.58 8.41
CA ASN A 4 -10.13 2.55 9.81
C ASN A 4 -9.48 1.21 10.16
N ILE A 5 -8.15 1.21 10.37
CA ILE A 5 -7.38 0.01 10.75
C ILE A 5 -7.98 -0.70 11.96
N ALA A 6 -8.49 0.03 12.95
CA ALA A 6 -9.04 -0.57 14.17
C ALA A 6 -10.28 -1.43 13.89
N LYS A 7 -11.05 -1.11 12.84
CA LYS A 7 -12.22 -1.87 12.40
C LYS A 7 -11.85 -3.10 11.55
N ILE A 8 -10.60 -3.22 11.09
CA ILE A 8 -10.15 -4.37 10.32
C ILE A 8 -10.00 -5.59 11.25
N PRO A 9 -10.45 -6.80 10.85
CA PRO A 9 -10.30 -8.00 11.65
C PRO A 9 -8.86 -8.22 12.14
N LYS A 10 -8.72 -8.66 13.40
CA LYS A 10 -7.40 -8.86 14.05
C LYS A 10 -6.54 -9.84 13.25
N ALA A 11 -7.11 -10.94 12.78
CA ALA A 11 -6.40 -11.93 11.97
C ALA A 11 -5.78 -11.31 10.70
N TYR A 12 -6.57 -10.50 9.97
CA TYR A 12 -6.07 -9.81 8.79
C TYR A 12 -4.95 -8.84 9.13
N ARG A 13 -5.12 -8.03 10.18
CA ARG A 13 -4.07 -7.11 10.65
C ARG A 13 -2.76 -7.83 11.00
N LEU A 14 -2.84 -8.97 11.67
CA LEU A 14 -1.67 -9.79 12.00
C LEU A 14 -1.01 -10.35 10.74
N GLY A 15 -1.79 -10.81 9.77
CA GLY A 15 -1.26 -11.24 8.46
C GLY A 15 -0.47 -10.12 7.76
N VAL A 16 -1.03 -8.91 7.70
CA VAL A 16 -0.34 -7.74 7.14
C VAL A 16 0.98 -7.46 7.88
N VAL A 17 0.96 -7.50 9.21
CA VAL A 17 2.15 -7.26 10.03
C VAL A 17 3.23 -8.30 9.77
N ASN A 18 2.87 -9.58 9.74
CA ASN A 18 3.82 -10.67 9.52
C ASN A 18 4.46 -10.59 8.13
N VAL A 19 3.70 -10.21 7.10
CA VAL A 19 4.24 -10.02 5.75
C VAL A 19 5.23 -8.85 5.70
N LEU A 20 4.93 -7.75 6.38
CA LEU A 20 5.80 -6.58 6.38
C LEU A 20 7.02 -6.78 7.30
N TYR A 21 6.86 -7.46 8.43
CA TYR A 21 7.87 -7.60 9.47
C TYR A 21 8.13 -9.08 9.84
N PRO A 22 8.56 -9.92 8.89
CA PRO A 22 8.64 -11.37 9.09
C PRO A 22 9.60 -11.79 10.22
N LEU A 23 10.65 -11.00 10.46
CA LEU A 23 11.69 -11.29 11.45
C LEU A 23 11.53 -10.48 12.75
N LYS A 24 10.43 -9.74 12.93
CA LYS A 24 10.25 -8.85 14.09
C LYS A 24 8.88 -9.06 14.70
N LYS A 25 8.80 -9.05 16.04
CA LYS A 25 7.53 -8.98 16.80
C LYS A 25 6.93 -7.57 16.71
N ALA A 26 6.56 -7.15 15.51
CA ALA A 26 5.92 -5.87 15.27
C ALA A 26 4.45 -5.91 15.71
N LYS A 27 3.93 -4.79 16.19
CA LYS A 27 2.50 -4.63 16.52
C LYS A 27 1.76 -4.00 15.33
N ALA A 28 0.44 -4.19 15.23
CA ALA A 28 -0.38 -3.56 14.19
C ALA A 28 -0.23 -2.02 14.11
N LYS A 29 0.11 -1.35 15.23
CA LYS A 29 0.40 0.09 15.29
C LYS A 29 1.65 0.52 14.49
N ALA A 30 2.52 -0.43 14.14
CA ALA A 30 3.71 -0.22 13.31
C ALA A 30 3.38 -0.11 11.80
N VAL A 31 2.12 -0.34 11.43
CA VAL A 31 1.62 -0.22 10.06
C VAL A 31 0.86 1.09 9.90
N LYS A 32 1.03 1.76 8.76
CA LYS A 32 0.30 2.97 8.36
C LYS A 32 -0.52 2.66 7.11
N ILE A 33 -1.81 2.99 7.11
CA ILE A 33 -2.62 2.96 5.89
C ILE A 33 -2.45 4.28 5.15
N ARG A 34 -2.25 4.20 3.83
CA ARG A 34 -2.24 5.35 2.92
C ARG A 34 -3.04 5.04 1.67
N LYS A 35 -3.57 6.09 1.06
CA LYS A 35 -4.17 6.04 -0.26
C LYS A 35 -3.22 6.65 -1.27
N TYR A 36 -3.20 6.06 -2.44
CA TYR A 36 -2.41 6.55 -3.54
C TYR A 36 -3.20 6.52 -4.83
N GLU A 37 -2.84 7.39 -5.76
CA GLU A 37 -3.18 7.29 -7.17
C GLU A 37 -1.97 6.70 -7.92
N LEU A 38 -2.20 5.72 -8.78
CA LEU A 38 -1.14 5.27 -9.68
C LEU A 38 -0.88 6.34 -10.74
N GLU A 39 0.37 6.53 -11.15
CA GLU A 39 0.68 7.41 -12.28
C GLU A 39 0.29 6.81 -13.65
N LYS A 40 0.24 5.48 -13.72
CA LYS A 40 -0.11 4.75 -14.94
C LYS A 40 -1.34 3.87 -14.71
N ASN A 41 -2.06 3.59 -15.79
CA ASN A 41 -3.25 2.73 -15.76
C ASN A 41 -2.86 1.25 -15.74
N PHE A 42 -2.36 0.77 -14.61
CA PHE A 42 -2.03 -0.64 -14.41
C PHE A 42 -3.07 -1.36 -13.56
N LEU A 43 -3.34 -2.61 -13.90
CA LEU A 43 -4.09 -3.51 -13.04
C LEU A 43 -3.18 -3.94 -11.89
N VAL A 44 -3.48 -3.47 -10.69
CA VAL A 44 -2.78 -3.80 -9.45
C VAL A 44 -3.68 -4.59 -8.52
N THR A 45 -3.09 -5.56 -7.86
CA THR A 45 -3.76 -6.55 -7.01
C THR A 45 -3.10 -6.60 -5.63
N ASN A 46 -3.68 -7.35 -4.71
CA ASN A 46 -3.09 -7.62 -3.39
C ASN A 46 -1.83 -8.50 -3.44
N LYS A 47 -1.51 -9.11 -4.59
CA LYS A 47 -0.25 -9.85 -4.81
C LYS A 47 0.92 -8.91 -5.08
N ASP A 48 0.63 -7.71 -5.57
CA ASP A 48 1.63 -6.70 -5.85
C ASP A 48 2.10 -6.02 -4.55
N LYS A 49 3.38 -5.69 -4.51
CA LYS A 49 4.05 -5.10 -3.34
C LYS A 49 4.48 -3.67 -3.62
N ILE A 50 4.65 -2.92 -2.54
CA ILE A 50 5.17 -1.57 -2.60
C ILE A 50 6.62 -1.58 -2.13
N TYR A 51 7.46 -0.94 -2.93
CA TYR A 51 8.90 -0.89 -2.75
C TYR A 51 9.35 0.54 -2.47
N ASN A 52 10.46 0.68 -1.77
CA ASN A 52 11.18 1.95 -1.73
C ASN A 52 12.14 2.06 -2.93
N ASP A 53 12.79 3.21 -3.03
CA ASP A 53 13.91 3.51 -3.93
C ASP A 53 15.00 2.43 -3.96
N ARG A 54 15.27 1.77 -2.83
CA ARG A 54 16.26 0.68 -2.70
C ARG A 54 15.72 -0.70 -3.07
N GLY A 55 14.51 -0.80 -3.63
CA GLY A 55 13.88 -2.07 -4.02
C GLY A 55 13.45 -2.96 -2.84
N ARG A 56 13.42 -2.44 -1.62
CA ARG A 56 12.95 -3.18 -0.42
C ARG A 56 11.45 -3.04 -0.27
N THR A 57 10.77 -4.13 0.07
CA THR A 57 9.32 -4.09 0.35
C THR A 57 9.04 -3.25 1.60
N ILE A 58 8.31 -2.16 1.38
CA ILE A 58 7.83 -1.24 2.42
C ILE A 58 6.32 -1.29 2.59
N GLY A 59 5.58 -1.95 1.69
CA GLY A 59 4.14 -2.06 1.80
C GLY A 59 3.50 -3.18 0.99
N ILE A 60 2.22 -3.38 1.24
CA ILE A 60 1.34 -4.28 0.50
C ILE A 60 0.06 -3.54 0.08
N ILE A 61 -0.51 -3.96 -1.04
CA ILE A 61 -1.77 -3.42 -1.53
C ILE A 61 -2.93 -4.17 -0.87
N HIS A 62 -3.87 -3.43 -0.30
CA HIS A 62 -5.11 -3.98 0.23
C HIS A 62 -6.13 -4.19 -0.88
N CYS A 63 -6.39 -3.13 -1.63
CA CYS A 63 -7.36 -3.10 -2.71
C CYS A 63 -7.03 -1.96 -3.67
N SER A 64 -7.53 -2.11 -4.89
CA SER A 64 -7.51 -1.10 -5.94
C SER A 64 -8.94 -0.74 -6.35
N TYR A 65 -9.15 0.50 -6.75
CA TYR A 65 -10.45 1.00 -7.19
C TYR A 65 -10.25 2.12 -8.20
N ARG A 66 -11.22 2.32 -9.09
CA ARG A 66 -11.23 3.46 -10.03
C ARG A 66 -12.39 4.37 -9.67
N LEU A 67 -12.11 5.67 -9.55
CA LEU A 67 -13.17 6.67 -9.42
C LEU A 67 -13.76 6.95 -10.81
N PRO A 68 -15.07 7.27 -10.89
CA PRO A 68 -15.64 7.82 -12.12
C PRO A 68 -14.82 9.02 -12.60
N ASN A 69 -14.62 9.14 -13.91
CA ASN A 69 -13.89 10.25 -14.56
C ASN A 69 -12.38 10.34 -14.25
N LYS A 70 -11.78 9.34 -13.59
CA LYS A 70 -10.33 9.26 -13.40
C LYS A 70 -9.74 8.16 -14.28
N LYS A 71 -8.72 8.52 -15.07
CA LYS A 71 -8.01 7.60 -15.97
C LYS A 71 -7.22 6.53 -15.20
N ASN A 72 -6.56 6.95 -14.12
CA ASN A 72 -5.69 6.09 -13.35
C ASN A 72 -6.39 5.51 -12.13
N PRO A 73 -6.07 4.27 -11.73
CA PRO A 73 -6.64 3.65 -10.55
C PRO A 73 -6.01 4.19 -9.26
N PHE A 74 -6.77 4.08 -8.19
CA PHE A 74 -6.36 4.37 -6.83
C PHE A 74 -6.10 3.07 -6.08
N ILE A 75 -5.20 3.11 -5.10
CA ILE A 75 -4.92 1.99 -4.21
C ILE A 75 -5.02 2.42 -2.75
N ILE A 76 -5.42 1.46 -1.92
CA ILE A 76 -5.26 1.53 -0.47
C ILE A 76 -4.14 0.57 -0.09
N ALA A 77 -3.16 1.07 0.64
CA ALA A 77 -1.94 0.35 0.95
C ALA A 77 -1.61 0.37 2.44
N PHE A 78 -1.05 -0.73 2.93
CA PHE A 78 -0.44 -0.84 4.25
C PHE A 78 1.07 -0.66 4.11
N LEU A 79 1.65 0.25 4.90
CA LEU A 79 3.06 0.62 4.85
C LEU A 79 3.74 0.47 6.20
N LYS A 80 5.04 0.18 6.18
CA LYS A 80 5.92 0.25 7.35
C LYS A 80 6.01 1.68 7.90
N LYS A 81 6.19 1.82 9.22
CA LYS A 81 6.61 3.08 9.85
C LYS A 81 8.13 3.14 10.06
N PRO A 82 8.78 4.30 9.86
CA PRO A 82 8.23 5.51 9.23
C PRO A 82 7.97 5.29 7.73
N ALA A 83 6.94 5.95 7.18
CA ALA A 83 6.64 5.84 5.76
C ALA A 83 7.75 6.56 4.97
N GLN A 84 8.57 5.81 4.24
CA GLN A 84 9.63 6.38 3.41
C GLN A 84 9.04 7.10 2.19
N SER A 85 9.74 8.14 1.73
CA SER A 85 9.38 9.02 0.62
C SER A 85 9.33 8.25 -0.70
N ALA A 86 8.32 8.56 -1.53
CA ALA A 86 8.09 8.03 -2.88
C ALA A 86 8.02 6.48 -2.98
N PRO A 87 6.85 5.88 -2.70
CA PRO A 87 6.69 4.45 -2.89
C PRO A 87 6.56 4.11 -4.38
N LEU A 88 7.13 2.99 -4.79
CA LEU A 88 7.02 2.41 -6.13
C LEU A 88 6.12 1.16 -6.06
N VAL A 89 5.25 0.99 -7.05
CA VAL A 89 4.52 -0.27 -7.28
C VAL A 89 5.15 -0.97 -8.48
N ARG A 90 5.57 -2.22 -8.29
CA ARG A 90 6.01 -3.09 -9.39
C ARG A 90 4.86 -3.99 -9.81
N VAL A 91 4.54 -3.98 -11.10
CA VAL A 91 3.51 -4.82 -11.73
C VAL A 91 4.17 -5.61 -12.84
N GLY A 92 4.51 -6.87 -12.57
CA GLY A 92 5.35 -7.67 -13.47
C GLY A 92 6.73 -7.02 -13.70
N LYS A 93 7.04 -6.69 -14.96
CA LYS A 93 8.27 -5.96 -15.35
C LYS A 93 8.12 -4.43 -15.35
N ASN A 94 6.91 -3.92 -15.09
CA ASN A 94 6.62 -2.49 -15.13
C ASN A 94 6.71 -1.86 -13.75
N GLU A 95 7.20 -0.62 -13.71
CA GLU A 95 7.20 0.21 -12.50
C GLU A 95 6.25 1.39 -12.66
N SER A 96 5.48 1.68 -11.61
CA SER A 96 4.69 2.91 -11.48
C SER A 96 5.02 3.59 -10.16
N LEU A 97 5.28 4.88 -10.24
CA LEU A 97 5.23 5.75 -9.06
C LEU A 97 3.79 5.78 -8.52
N ILE A 98 3.68 5.96 -7.21
CA ILE A 98 2.41 6.23 -6.56
C ILE A 98 2.40 7.61 -5.91
N ARG A 99 1.43 8.44 -6.33
CA ARG A 99 1.24 9.79 -5.79
C ARG A 99 0.39 9.71 -4.54
N PRO A 100 0.84 10.25 -3.39
CA PRO A 100 0.00 10.34 -2.21
C PRO A 100 -1.23 11.16 -2.54
N VAL A 101 -2.41 10.60 -2.31
CA VAL A 101 -3.63 11.41 -2.34
C VAL A 101 -3.67 12.14 -1.00
N PHE A 102 -3.27 13.40 -1.01
CA PHE A 102 -3.58 14.31 0.09
C PHE A 102 -5.09 14.52 0.05
N SER A 103 -5.83 13.86 0.94
CA SER A 103 -7.15 14.39 1.28
C SER A 103 -6.91 15.68 2.10
N PRO A 104 -7.59 16.79 1.77
CA PRO A 104 -7.63 17.96 2.65
C PRO A 104 -8.16 17.57 4.03
#